data_AF-A0A7W5FJ39-F1
#
_entry.id   AF-A0A7W5FJ39-F1
#
_cell.length_a   1.000
_cell.length_b   1.000
_cell.length_c   1.000
_cell.angle_alpha   90.00
_cell.angle_beta   90.00
_cell.angle_gamma   90.00
#
_symmetry.space_group_name_H-M   'P 1'
#
loop_
_entity.id
_entity.type
_entity.pdbx_description
1 polymer ?
#
loop_
_entity_poly.entity_id
_entity_poly.type
_entity_poly.pdbx_seq_one_letter_code
_entity_poly.pdbx_strand_id
1 'polypeptide(L)'
;MPVRAVIVAAAAAFVISLFGTPMAIRFFTALKAGQPIRSLGLASNEGKKGTPAMGGVVFIVATLCAYVTGHVALTTLPEAR
;
A
#
# COMPACT_ATOMS: atom_id res chain seq x y z
N MET A 1 -20.95 -6.29 13.45
CA MET A 1 -20.04 -5.23 12.97
C MET A 1 -20.80 -4.39 11.96
N PRO A 2 -20.88 -3.06 12.11
CA PRO A 2 -21.62 -2.25 11.16
C PRO A 2 -20.86 -2.20 9.82
N VAL A 3 -21.50 -2.73 8.77
CA VAL A 3 -20.91 -2.90 7.42
C VAL A 3 -20.34 -1.60 6.86
N ARG A 4 -20.95 -0.46 7.18
CA ARG A 4 -20.46 0.89 6.80
C ARG A 4 -19.00 1.16 7.21
N ALA A 5 -18.57 0.72 8.40
CA ALA A 5 -17.23 0.98 8.88
C ALA A 5 -16.20 0.19 8.05
N VAL A 6 -16.58 -1.02 7.64
CA VAL A 6 -15.78 -1.85 6.72
C VAL A 6 -15.70 -1.20 5.34
N ILE A 7 -16.80 -0.67 4.81
CA ILE A 7 -16.82 0.03 3.51
C ILE A 7 -15.91 1.27 3.56
N VAL A 8 -16.00 2.08 4.61
CA VAL A 8 -15.16 3.27 4.79
C VAL A 8 -13.68 2.89 4.89
N ALA A 9 -13.35 1.88 5.70
CA ALA A 9 -11.98 1.39 5.82
C ALA A 9 -11.44 0.85 4.48
N ALA A 10 -12.23 0.07 3.74
CA ALA A 10 -11.85 -0.47 2.44
C ALA A 10 -11.62 0.63 1.40
N ALA A 11 -12.52 1.62 1.33
CA ALA A 11 -12.38 2.76 0.44
C ALA A 11 -11.11 3.58 0.77
N ALA A 12 -10.85 3.83 2.05
CA ALA A 12 -9.64 4.51 2.49
C ALA A 12 -8.37 3.73 2.11
N ALA A 13 -8.32 2.42 2.38
CA ALA A 13 -7.20 1.56 2.00
C ALA A 13 -6.95 1.57 0.48
N PHE A 14 -8.03 1.51 -0.32
CA PHE A 14 -7.95 1.52 -1.77
C PHE A 14 -7.38 2.85 -2.30
N VAL A 15 -7.89 3.99 -1.83
CA VAL A 15 -7.40 5.32 -2.24
C VAL A 15 -5.92 5.48 -1.85
N ILE A 16 -5.57 5.14 -0.61
CA ILE A 16 -4.18 5.29 -0.12
C ILE A 16 -3.22 4.39 -0.90
N SER A 17 -3.58 3.14 -1.18
CA SER A 17 -2.71 2.23 -1.93
C SER A 17 -2.59 2.64 -3.40
N LEU A 18 -3.68 3.07 -4.03
CA LEU A 18 -3.70 3.50 -5.43
C LEU A 18 -2.79 4.73 -5.65
N PHE A 19 -2.93 5.76 -4.84
CA PHE A 19 -2.12 6.99 -4.97
C PHE A 19 -0.77 6.92 -4.26
N GLY A 20 -0.65 6.10 -3.21
CA GLY A 20 0.59 5.93 -2.45
C GLY A 20 1.64 5.11 -3.21
N THR A 21 1.24 4.17 -4.05
CA THR A 21 2.16 3.33 -4.84
C THR A 21 3.10 4.15 -5.76
N PRO A 22 2.62 5.06 -6.63
CA PRO A 22 3.52 5.85 -7.47
C PRO A 22 4.45 6.76 -6.66
N MET A 23 3.98 7.29 -5.52
CA MET A 23 4.83 8.10 -4.63
C MET A 23 5.93 7.25 -3.99
N ALA A 24 5.58 6.07 -3.50
CA ALA A 24 6.53 5.11 -2.94
C ALA A 24 7.57 4.68 -3.98
N ILE A 25 7.17 4.38 -5.21
CA ILE A 25 8.11 4.03 -6.29
C ILE A 25 9.18 5.12 -6.44
N ARG A 26 8.78 6.40 -6.52
CA ARG A 26 9.73 7.52 -6.67
C ARG A 26 10.65 7.64 -5.46
N PHE A 27 10.10 7.53 -4.26
CA PHE A 27 10.86 7.63 -3.01
C PHE A 27 11.91 6.52 -2.86
N PHE A 28 11.52 5.27 -3.06
CA PHE A 28 12.44 4.13 -2.91
C PHE A 28 13.43 4.00 -4.07
N THR A 29 13.06 4.48 -5.26
CA THR A 29 14.01 4.63 -6.37
C THR A 29 15.09 5.65 -6.02
N ALA A 30 14.71 6.79 -5.40
CA ALA A 30 15.68 7.78 -4.92
C ALA A 30 16.61 7.22 -3.83
N LEU A 31 16.10 6.34 -2.98
CA LEU A 31 16.90 5.64 -1.96
C LEU A 31 17.82 4.55 -2.54
N LYS A 32 17.79 4.30 -3.86
CA LYS A 32 18.52 3.19 -4.51
C LYS A 32 18.23 1.83 -3.87
N ALA A 33 17.03 1.66 -3.30
CA ALA A 33 16.60 0.42 -2.64
C ALA A 33 16.18 -0.69 -3.64
N GLY A 34 16.87 -0.76 -4.78
CA GLY A 34 16.62 -1.75 -5.81
C GLY A 34 17.23 -3.11 -5.44
N GLN A 35 16.56 -4.20 -5.80
CA GLN A 35 17.11 -5.53 -5.55
C GLN A 35 18.32 -5.80 -6.47
N PRO A 36 19.47 -6.24 -5.91
CA PRO A 36 20.59 -6.69 -6.73
C PRO A 36 20.23 -8.03 -7.40
N ILE A 37 20.33 -8.08 -8.72
CA ILE A 37 20.09 -9.31 -9.49
C ILE A 37 21.43 -10.03 -9.70
N ARG A 38 21.44 -11.34 -9.42
CA ARG A 38 22.60 -12.20 -9.61
C ARG A 38 22.82 -12.47 -11.10
N SER A 39 24.06 -12.34 -11.57
CA SER A 39 24.46 -12.52 -12.98
C SER A 39 24.27 -13.94 -13.54
N LEU A 40 23.88 -14.91 -12.71
CA LEU A 40 23.59 -16.30 -13.11
C LEU A 40 22.15 -16.50 -13.61
N GLY A 41 21.33 -15.44 -13.66
CA GLY A 41 19.94 -15.52 -14.10
C GLY A 41 19.75 -15.44 -15.63
N LEU A 42 18.57 -15.82 -16.10
CA LEU A 42 18.15 -15.63 -17.50
C LEU A 42 18.23 -14.14 -17.88
N ALA A 43 18.68 -13.82 -19.10
CA ALA A 43 18.83 -12.45 -19.61
C ALA A 43 17.56 -11.57 -19.48
N SER A 44 16.37 -12.18 -19.51
CA SER A 44 15.08 -11.51 -19.28
C SER A 44 14.92 -10.90 -17.88
N ASN A 45 15.74 -11.31 -16.90
CA ASN A 45 15.69 -10.77 -15.54
C ASN A 45 16.57 -9.53 -15.36
N GLU A 46 17.54 -9.25 -16.24
CA GLU A 46 18.37 -8.03 -16.17
C GLU A 46 17.51 -6.75 -16.23
N GLY A 47 16.37 -6.77 -16.95
CA GLY A 47 15.44 -5.64 -17.03
C GLY A 47 14.72 -5.29 -15.71
N LYS A 48 14.72 -6.17 -14.72
CA LYS A 48 14.13 -5.93 -13.38
C LYS A 48 15.15 -5.39 -12.38
N LYS A 49 16.40 -5.23 -12.79
CA LYS A 49 17.51 -4.78 -11.96
C LYS A 49 17.25 -3.34 -11.53
N GLY A 50 17.23 -3.12 -10.22
CA GLY A 50 16.94 -1.80 -9.66
C GLY A 50 15.47 -1.53 -9.35
N THR A 51 14.53 -2.43 -9.69
CA THR A 51 13.13 -2.29 -9.26
C THR A 51 13.05 -2.50 -7.74
N PRO A 52 12.59 -1.50 -6.97
CA PRO A 52 12.52 -1.61 -5.54
C PRO A 52 11.26 -2.42 -5.15
N ALA A 53 11.39 -3.39 -4.23
CA ALA A 53 10.30 -4.29 -3.84
C ALA A 53 9.34 -3.63 -2.83
N MET A 54 8.63 -2.58 -3.25
CA MET A 54 8.04 -1.60 -2.33
C MET A 54 6.54 -1.72 -2.06
N GLY A 55 5.83 -2.58 -2.79
CA GLY A 55 4.37 -2.70 -2.66
C GLY A 55 3.94 -3.03 -1.23
N GLY A 56 4.66 -3.91 -0.54
CA GLY A 56 4.35 -4.33 0.83
C GLY A 56 4.33 -3.18 1.84
N VAL A 57 5.26 -2.22 1.74
CA VAL A 57 5.31 -1.07 2.65
C VAL A 57 4.07 -0.19 2.46
N VAL A 58 3.66 0.04 1.22
CA VAL A 58 2.46 0.82 0.89
C VAL A 58 1.21 0.15 1.47
N PHE A 59 1.10 -1.17 1.35
CA PHE A 59 -0.02 -1.92 1.93
C PHE A 59 -0.05 -1.87 3.45
N ILE A 60 1.10 -1.97 4.13
CA ILE A 60 1.16 -1.87 5.59
C ILE A 60 0.67 -0.49 6.04
N VAL A 61 1.20 0.58 5.45
CA VAL A 61 0.79 1.96 5.77
C VAL A 61 -0.69 2.17 5.48
N ALA A 62 -1.17 1.73 4.31
CA ALA A 62 -2.58 1.82 3.95
C ALA A 62 -3.49 1.06 4.94
N THR A 63 -3.06 -0.11 5.41
CA THR A 63 -3.80 -0.92 6.38
C THR A 63 -3.90 -0.22 7.74
N LEU A 64 -2.80 0.36 8.22
CA LEU A 64 -2.80 1.12 9.47
C LEU A 64 -3.72 2.34 9.40
N CYS A 65 -3.64 3.11 8.31
CA CYS A 65 -4.53 4.24 8.08
C CYS A 65 -6.00 3.79 7.99
N ALA A 66 -6.28 2.73 7.25
CA ALA A 66 -7.63 2.19 7.11
C ALA A 66 -8.21 1.68 8.43
N TYR A 67 -7.39 1.06 9.28
CA TYR A 67 -7.80 0.68 10.63
C TYR A 67 -8.23 1.89 11.45
N VAL A 68 -7.42 2.96 11.46
CA VAL A 68 -7.73 4.20 12.19
C VAL A 68 -9.01 4.83 11.64
N THR A 69 -9.12 5.01 10.33
CA THR A 69 -10.31 5.62 9.71
C THR A 69 -11.57 4.79 9.92
N GLY A 70 -11.46 3.45 9.82
CA GLY A 70 -12.55 2.52 10.09
C GLY A 70 -12.99 2.53 11.55
N HIS A 71 -12.04 2.61 12.48
CA HIS A 71 -12.33 2.71 13.91
C HIS A 71 -13.02 4.04 14.25
N VAL A 72 -12.54 5.15 13.70
CA VAL A 72 -13.19 6.46 13.84
C VAL A 72 -14.61 6.41 13.27
N ALA A 73 -14.80 5.85 12.07
CA ALA A 73 -16.12 5.71 11.45
C ALA A 73 -17.07 4.83 12.28
N LEU A 74 -16.54 3.76 12.88
CA LEU A 74 -17.30 2.89 13.80
C LEU A 74 -17.80 3.67 15.03
N THR A 75 -16.96 4.53 15.60
CA THR A 75 -17.30 5.29 16.82
C THR A 75 -18.17 6.52 16.57
N THR A 76 -18.13 7.09 15.36
CA THR A 76 -18.78 8.38 15.05
C THR A 76 -20.09 8.25 14.27
N LEU A 77 -20.28 7.19 13.49
CA LEU A 77 -21.47 7.04 12.66
C LEU A 77 -22.65 6.43 13.47
N PRO A 78 -23.86 7.04 13.43
CA PRO A 78 -25.02 6.55 14.18
C PRO A 78 -25.67 5.36 13.47
N GLU A 79 -25.86 4.21 14.13
CA GLU A 79 -26.49 2.98 13.57
C GLU A 79 -27.78 3.34 12.81
N ALA A 80 -27.82 3.01 11.51
CA ALA A 80 -29.04 3.19 10.73
C ALA A 80 -30.05 2.14 11.23
N ARG A 81 -31.09 2.60 11.93
CA ARG A 81 -32.14 1.77 12.53
C ARG A 81 -33.15 1.30 11.49
#